data_AF-A0AAW6WNB5-F1
#
_entry.id   AF-A0AAW6WNB5-F1
#
_cell.length_a   1.000
_cell.length_b   1.000
_cell.length_c   1.000
_cell.angle_alpha   90.00
_cell.angle_beta   90.00
_cell.angle_gamma   90.00
#
_symmetry.space_group_name_H-M   'P 1'
#
loop_
_entity.id
_entity.type
_entity.pdbx_description
1 polymer ?
#
loop_
_entity_poly.entity_id
_entity_poly.type
_entity_poly.pdbx_seq_one_letter_code
_entity_poly.pdbx_strand_id
1 'polypeptide(L)'
;MAPRELVGLWKGHGIPANHPFDGVLENLGWYGKRFTPDMRADALLFRSGEHRLTAIDPKWIPLHWAMRFDRLGRTPIASNLFSYLQRRLRANGPVAGLKTLPFDGVESAALVYDHQPIVDHFRRIDEQTVMGAMTIQCDERIYFFELQRVDQP
;
A
#
# COMPACT_ATOMS: atom_id res chain seq x y z
N MET A 1 12.06 14.11 -0.53
CA MET A 1 12.91 13.01 -1.03
C MET A 1 12.57 12.76 -2.49
N ALA A 2 13.54 12.33 -3.31
CA ALA A 2 13.28 12.07 -4.73
C ALA A 2 12.61 10.70 -4.94
N PRO A 3 11.71 10.54 -5.94
CA PRO A 3 11.03 9.25 -6.20
C PRO A 3 11.99 8.06 -6.42
N ARG A 4 13.14 8.30 -7.04
CA ARG A 4 14.18 7.28 -7.27
C ARG A 4 14.75 6.67 -5.98
N GLU A 5 14.70 7.38 -4.85
CA GLU A 5 15.18 6.88 -3.56
C GLU A 5 14.26 5.79 -3.00
N LEU A 6 13.00 5.74 -3.46
CA LEU A 6 12.03 4.71 -3.06
C LEU A 6 12.21 3.39 -3.81
N VAL A 7 13.06 3.32 -4.84
CA VAL A 7 13.25 2.08 -5.60
C VAL A 7 13.74 0.96 -4.68
N GLY A 8 13.03 -0.17 -4.68
CA GLY A 8 13.29 -1.29 -3.78
C GLY A 8 12.00 -1.96 -3.27
N LEU A 9 12.20 -2.93 -2.38
CA LEU A 9 11.14 -3.61 -1.66
C LEU A 9 10.98 -2.98 -0.28
N TRP A 10 9.74 -2.71 0.10
CA TRP A 10 9.41 -2.09 1.37
C TRP A 10 8.33 -2.89 2.07
N LYS A 11 8.58 -3.20 3.33
CA LYS A 11 7.60 -3.79 4.23
C LYS A 11 6.76 -2.67 4.83
N GLY A 12 5.44 -2.82 4.73
CA GLY A 12 4.51 -1.83 5.24
C GLY A 12 4.05 -2.15 6.66
N HIS A 13 3.86 -1.10 7.45
CA HIS A 13 3.24 -1.15 8.76
C HIS A 13 2.19 -0.04 8.87
N GLY A 14 0.96 -0.38 9.26
CA GLY A 14 -0.07 0.63 9.47
C GLY A 14 0.17 1.31 10.82
N ILE A 15 0.12 2.65 10.86
CA ILE A 15 0.06 3.34 12.15
C ILE A 15 -1.41 3.33 12.59
N PRO A 16 -1.74 2.78 13.78
CA PRO A 16 -3.11 2.77 14.26
C PRO A 16 -3.60 4.21 14.45
N ALA A 17 -4.48 4.65 13.55
CA ALA A 17 -5.03 6.00 13.49
C ALA A 17 -6.56 6.00 13.69
N ASN A 18 -7.11 4.91 14.23
CA ASN A 18 -8.55 4.66 14.34
C ASN A 18 -9.24 4.66 12.97
N HIS A 19 -8.52 4.21 11.94
CA HIS A 19 -9.03 4.14 10.59
C HIS A 19 -9.64 2.76 10.28
N PRO A 20 -10.73 2.68 9.49
CA PRO A 20 -11.24 1.43 8.90
C PRO A 20 -10.22 0.44 8.31
N PHE A 21 -9.03 0.88 7.85
CA PHE A 21 -7.99 -0.05 7.36
C PHE A 21 -7.07 -0.61 8.46
N ASP A 22 -7.16 -0.12 9.69
CA ASP A 22 -6.31 -0.54 10.80
C ASP A 22 -6.56 -2.02 11.13
N GLY A 23 -5.49 -2.83 11.07
CA GLY A 23 -5.51 -4.27 11.33
C GLY A 23 -6.16 -5.13 10.24
N VAL A 24 -6.84 -4.54 9.25
CA VAL A 24 -7.44 -5.31 8.14
C VAL A 24 -6.35 -5.78 7.18
N LEU A 25 -5.49 -4.87 6.71
CA LEU A 25 -4.43 -5.21 5.76
C LEU A 25 -3.44 -6.22 6.36
N GLU A 26 -3.11 -6.08 7.63
CA GLU A 26 -2.22 -6.98 8.37
C GLU A 26 -2.82 -8.39 8.48
N ASN A 27 -4.10 -8.50 8.85
CA ASN A 27 -4.80 -9.78 8.90
C ASN A 27 -4.91 -10.44 7.51
N LEU A 28 -5.00 -9.64 6.44
CA LEU A 28 -5.02 -10.13 5.07
C LEU A 28 -3.62 -10.54 4.54
N GLY A 29 -2.57 -10.39 5.35
CA GLY A 29 -1.20 -10.77 5.00
C GLY A 29 -0.51 -9.76 4.10
N TRP A 30 -0.90 -8.47 4.19
CA TRP A 30 -0.21 -7.39 3.49
C TRP A 30 1.24 -7.34 3.94
N TYR A 31 2.15 -7.44 2.98
CA TYR A 31 3.57 -7.38 3.22
C TYR A 31 4.08 -5.95 3.04
N GLY A 32 3.61 -5.23 2.02
CA GLY A 32 4.06 -3.87 1.75
C GLY A 32 3.96 -3.48 0.28
N LYS A 33 4.99 -2.79 -0.21
CA LYS A 33 5.04 -2.19 -1.56
C LYS A 33 6.37 -2.47 -2.23
N ARG A 34 6.39 -2.55 -3.54
CA ARG A 34 7.63 -2.61 -4.33
C ARG A 34 7.63 -1.50 -5.36
N PHE A 35 8.71 -0.76 -5.42
CA PHE A 35 8.93 0.29 -6.40
C PHE A 35 10.02 -0.15 -7.36
N THR A 36 9.74 -0.08 -8.65
CA THR A 36 10.64 -0.52 -9.72
C THR A 36 11.40 0.67 -10.31
N PRO A 37 12.58 0.45 -10.93
CA PRO A 37 13.42 1.54 -11.45
C PRO A 37 12.77 2.38 -12.57
N ASP A 38 11.73 1.86 -13.21
CA ASP A 38 10.91 2.52 -14.24
C ASP A 38 9.86 3.49 -13.65
N MET A 39 9.97 3.83 -12.35
CA MET A 39 9.03 4.68 -11.61
C MET A 39 7.62 4.09 -11.53
N ARG A 40 7.50 2.76 -11.64
CA ARG A 40 6.25 2.04 -11.39
C ARG A 40 6.28 1.39 -10.02
N ALA A 41 5.12 0.99 -9.52
CA ALA A 41 5.03 0.28 -8.26
C ALA A 41 3.92 -0.78 -8.22
N ASP A 42 4.23 -1.84 -7.47
CA ASP A 42 3.25 -2.77 -6.95
C ASP A 42 2.81 -2.26 -5.58
N ALA A 43 1.68 -1.57 -5.55
CA ALA A 43 1.23 -0.84 -4.38
C ALA A 43 0.72 -1.74 -3.24
N LEU A 44 0.38 -3.00 -3.54
CA LEU A 44 -0.15 -3.97 -2.59
C LEU A 44 0.49 -5.34 -2.84
N LEU A 45 1.56 -5.63 -2.09
CA LEU A 45 2.17 -6.95 -2.04
C LEU A 45 1.59 -7.73 -0.88
N PHE A 46 1.14 -8.95 -1.14
CA PHE A 46 0.66 -9.88 -0.12
C PHE A 46 1.52 -11.14 -0.10
N ARG A 47 1.75 -11.69 1.09
CA ARG A 47 2.46 -12.96 1.24
C ARG A 47 1.51 -14.11 0.89
N SER A 48 1.90 -14.93 -0.09
CA SER A 48 1.18 -16.12 -0.55
C SER A 48 2.06 -17.36 -0.35
N GLY A 49 1.97 -17.98 0.83
CA GLY A 49 2.87 -19.07 1.25
C GLY A 49 4.17 -18.56 1.90
N GLU A 50 5.14 -19.45 2.16
CA GLU A 50 6.35 -19.09 2.94
C GLU A 50 7.28 -18.09 2.22
N HIS A 51 7.41 -18.17 0.88
CA HIS A 51 8.44 -17.44 0.12
C HIS A 51 7.94 -16.62 -1.07
N ARG A 52 6.63 -16.49 -1.31
CA ARG A 52 6.12 -15.83 -2.53
C ARG A 52 5.31 -14.58 -2.19
N LEU A 53 5.73 -13.45 -2.77
CA LEU A 53 4.96 -12.20 -2.75
C LEU A 53 4.10 -12.10 -4.01
N THR A 54 2.82 -11.81 -3.84
CA THR A 54 1.85 -11.62 -4.92
C THR A 54 1.38 -10.18 -4.93
N ALA A 55 1.58 -9.48 -6.05
CA ALA A 55 1.02 -8.16 -6.28
C ALA A 55 -0.47 -8.28 -6.58
N ILE A 56 -1.28 -7.49 -5.89
CA ILE A 56 -2.74 -7.44 -6.06
C ILE A 56 -3.12 -6.08 -6.64
N ASP A 57 -4.04 -6.10 -7.60
CA ASP A 57 -4.56 -4.88 -8.20
C ASP A 57 -5.71 -4.32 -7.33
N PRO A 58 -5.56 -3.12 -6.75
CA PRO A 58 -6.58 -2.55 -5.91
C PRO A 58 -7.87 -2.23 -6.68
N LYS A 59 -7.88 -2.15 -8.02
CA LYS A 59 -9.09 -1.82 -8.80
C LYS A 59 -10.32 -2.68 -8.48
N TRP A 60 -10.10 -3.90 -7.98
CA TRP A 60 -11.16 -4.83 -7.60
C TRP A 60 -11.61 -4.71 -6.16
N ILE A 61 -10.94 -3.89 -5.35
CA ILE A 61 -11.28 -3.62 -3.95
C ILE A 61 -12.10 -2.33 -3.94
N PRO A 62 -13.44 -2.42 -3.85
CA PRO A 62 -14.25 -1.23 -3.68
C PRO A 62 -14.00 -0.61 -2.30
N LEU A 63 -13.18 0.46 -2.30
CA LEU A 63 -12.78 1.23 -1.11
C LEU A 63 -13.95 1.56 -0.18
N HIS A 64 -15.08 1.99 -0.76
CA HIS A 64 -16.27 2.37 0.00
C HIS A 64 -16.91 1.21 0.75
N TRP A 65 -16.79 -0.02 0.26
CA TRP A 65 -17.25 -1.22 0.97
C TRP A 65 -16.23 -1.68 2.01
N ALA A 66 -14.94 -1.61 1.69
CA ALA A 66 -13.88 -1.99 2.62
C ALA A 66 -13.93 -1.12 3.90
N MET A 67 -14.19 0.19 3.75
CA MET A 67 -14.39 1.10 4.89
C MET A 67 -15.63 0.77 5.75
N ARG A 68 -16.63 0.06 5.20
CA ARG A 68 -17.87 -0.32 5.92
C ARG A 68 -17.80 -1.70 6.58
N PHE A 69 -16.81 -2.53 6.20
CA PHE A 69 -16.65 -3.90 6.67
C PHE A 69 -15.35 -4.12 7.44
N ASP A 70 -14.80 -3.06 8.03
CA ASP A 70 -13.59 -3.07 8.86
C ASP A 70 -13.63 -4.19 9.93
N ARG A 71 -14.79 -4.39 10.57
CA ARG A 71 -15.00 -5.43 11.58
C ARG A 71 -14.91 -6.86 11.04
N LEU A 72 -15.28 -7.07 9.77
CA LEU A 72 -15.26 -8.40 9.14
C LEU A 72 -13.86 -8.76 8.64
N GLY A 73 -13.14 -7.77 8.11
CA GLY A 73 -11.76 -7.91 7.63
C GLY A 73 -10.74 -8.26 8.71
N ARG A 74 -11.07 -8.09 10.00
CA ARG A 74 -10.26 -8.48 11.17
C ARG A 74 -10.45 -9.93 11.62
N THR A 75 -11.32 -10.69 10.97
CA THR A 75 -11.58 -12.09 11.35
C THR A 75 -10.63 -13.07 10.66
N PRO A 76 -10.23 -14.18 11.30
CA PRO A 76 -9.37 -15.19 10.69
C PRO A 76 -10.02 -15.95 9.53
N ILE A 77 -11.36 -15.88 9.40
CA ILE A 77 -12.09 -16.45 8.26
C ILE A 77 -11.86 -15.58 7.01
N ALA A 78 -11.79 -14.26 7.18
CA ALA A 78 -11.56 -13.31 6.10
C ALA A 78 -10.17 -13.50 5.47
N SER A 79 -9.13 -13.73 6.26
CA SER A 79 -7.78 -13.98 5.75
C SER A 79 -7.71 -15.25 4.90
N ASN A 80 -8.39 -16.32 5.35
CA ASN A 80 -8.44 -17.58 4.62
C ASN A 80 -9.20 -17.43 3.30
N LEU A 81 -10.40 -16.83 3.29
CA LEU A 81 -11.15 -16.55 2.06
C LEU A 81 -10.39 -15.62 1.11
N PHE A 82 -9.76 -14.57 1.65
CA PHE A 82 -8.97 -13.63 0.87
C PHE A 82 -7.84 -14.35 0.14
N SER A 83 -7.10 -15.25 0.80
CA SER A 83 -6.02 -16.03 0.17
C SER A 83 -6.46 -16.82 -1.09
N TYR A 84 -7.70 -17.31 -1.12
CA TYR A 84 -8.27 -17.94 -2.32
C TYR A 84 -8.58 -16.92 -3.41
N LEU A 85 -9.12 -15.76 -3.04
CA LEU A 85 -9.42 -14.65 -3.95
C LEU A 85 -8.15 -13.98 -4.51
N GLN A 86 -7.05 -13.96 -3.76
CA GLN A 86 -5.76 -13.38 -4.18
C GLN A 86 -5.30 -13.92 -5.54
N ARG A 87 -5.54 -15.22 -5.82
CA ARG A 87 -5.18 -15.83 -7.12
C ARG A 87 -5.90 -15.19 -8.30
N ARG A 88 -7.13 -14.71 -8.09
CA ARG A 88 -7.94 -14.03 -9.12
C ARG A 88 -7.68 -12.52 -9.15
N LEU A 89 -7.30 -11.93 -8.03
CA LEU A 89 -7.02 -10.50 -7.88
C LEU A 89 -5.57 -10.11 -8.21
N ARG A 90 -4.76 -11.08 -8.66
CA ARG A 90 -3.37 -10.87 -9.02
C ARG A 90 -3.24 -9.80 -10.11
N ALA A 91 -2.38 -8.82 -9.87
CA ALA A 91 -2.04 -7.81 -10.85
C ALA A 91 -1.22 -8.44 -12.00
N ASN A 92 -1.51 -8.02 -13.24
CA ASN A 92 -0.73 -8.42 -14.42
C ASN A 92 0.54 -7.56 -14.62
N GLY A 93 0.77 -6.59 -13.75
CA GLY A 93 1.92 -5.69 -13.77
C GLY A 93 1.79 -4.62 -12.68
N PRO A 94 2.72 -3.65 -12.63
CA PRO A 94 2.64 -2.53 -11.71
C PRO A 94 1.32 -1.75 -11.91
N VAL A 95 0.72 -1.29 -10.81
CA VAL A 95 -0.63 -0.69 -10.78
C VAL A 95 -0.64 0.77 -10.31
N ALA A 96 0.55 1.33 -10.11
CA ALA A 96 0.72 2.69 -9.65
C ALA A 96 2.03 3.27 -10.20
N GLY A 97 2.08 4.60 -10.30
CA GLY A 97 3.23 5.35 -10.78
C GLY A 97 3.77 6.29 -9.71
N LEU A 98 5.09 6.35 -9.59
CA LEU A 98 5.81 7.31 -8.76
C LEU A 98 5.94 8.66 -9.49
N LYS A 99 5.58 9.73 -8.80
CA LYS A 99 5.66 11.11 -9.29
C LYS A 99 6.20 12.01 -8.19
N THR A 100 6.69 13.19 -8.56
CA THR A 100 6.93 14.26 -7.59
C THR A 100 5.66 15.10 -7.52
N LEU A 101 5.05 15.20 -6.34
CA LEU A 101 3.87 16.02 -6.11
C LEU A 101 4.06 16.85 -4.83
N PRO A 102 3.56 18.10 -4.80
CA PRO A 102 3.54 18.87 -3.56
C PRO A 102 2.57 18.24 -2.56
N PHE A 103 3.00 18.17 -1.31
CA PHE A 103 2.15 17.84 -0.17
C PHE A 103 2.38 18.91 0.90
N ASP A 104 1.32 19.64 1.25
CA ASP A 104 1.37 20.78 2.16
C ASP A 104 2.46 21.80 1.79
N GLY A 105 2.51 22.19 0.51
CA GLY A 105 3.46 23.16 -0.02
C GLY A 105 4.88 22.67 -0.27
N VAL A 106 5.20 21.40 0.02
CA VAL A 106 6.56 20.85 -0.13
C VAL A 106 6.58 19.70 -1.14
N GLU A 107 7.47 19.77 -2.12
CA GLU A 107 7.68 18.68 -3.09
C GLU A 107 8.11 17.39 -2.39
N SER A 108 7.32 16.34 -2.62
CA SER A 108 7.54 15.01 -2.04
C SER A 108 7.36 13.95 -3.12
N ALA A 109 8.05 12.83 -2.96
CA ALA A 109 7.76 11.65 -3.76
C ALA A 109 6.35 11.17 -3.42
N ALA A 110 5.55 10.85 -4.43
CA ALA A 110 4.18 10.41 -4.26
C ALA A 110 3.88 9.22 -5.18
N LEU A 111 3.12 8.25 -4.68
CA LEU A 111 2.62 7.13 -5.46
C LEU A 111 1.16 7.39 -5.83
N VAL A 112 0.89 7.46 -7.13
CA VAL A 112 -0.44 7.66 -7.70
C VAL A 112 -0.95 6.35 -8.26
N TYR A 113 -2.12 5.92 -7.82
CA TYR A 113 -2.73 4.66 -8.27
C TYR A 113 -3.42 4.86 -9.62
N ASP A 114 -3.23 3.92 -10.56
CA ASP A 114 -3.72 4.09 -11.93
C ASP A 114 -5.26 4.01 -12.02
N HIS A 115 -5.87 3.21 -11.14
CA HIS A 115 -7.30 2.87 -11.18
C HIS A 115 -8.06 3.27 -9.92
N GLN A 116 -7.41 3.95 -8.99
CA GLN A 116 -8.04 4.44 -7.77
C GLN A 116 -7.63 5.87 -7.50
N PRO A 117 -8.55 6.69 -6.96
CA PRO A 117 -8.25 8.07 -6.63
C PRO A 117 -7.48 8.18 -5.31
N ILE A 118 -6.40 7.40 -5.17
CA ILE A 118 -5.54 7.35 -4.00
C ILE A 118 -4.17 7.93 -4.37
N VAL A 119 -3.62 8.74 -3.47
CA VAL A 119 -2.24 9.22 -3.55
C VAL A 119 -1.55 9.01 -2.21
N ASP A 120 -0.44 8.28 -2.24
CA ASP A 120 0.44 8.09 -1.08
C ASP A 120 1.62 9.05 -1.18
N HIS A 121 1.74 10.03 -0.29
CA HIS A 121 2.88 10.94 -0.23
C HIS A 121 3.94 10.43 0.74
N PHE A 122 5.22 10.47 0.35
CA PHE A 122 6.31 9.92 1.14
C PHE A 122 7.27 10.98 1.69
N ARG A 123 7.61 10.82 2.95
CA ARG A 123 8.62 11.60 3.67
C ARG A 123 9.61 10.64 4.33
N ARG A 124 10.90 10.93 4.18
CA ARG A 124 11.95 10.14 4.82
C ARG A 124 11.92 10.38 6.33
N ILE A 125 11.92 9.30 7.11
CA ILE A 125 12.13 9.33 8.56
C ILE A 125 13.61 9.13 8.83
N ASP A 126 14.19 8.07 8.27
CA ASP A 126 15.61 7.72 8.37
C ASP A 126 16.11 7.06 7.06
N GLU A 127 17.31 6.47 7.05
CA GLU A 127 17.89 5.86 5.85
C GLU A 127 17.12 4.65 5.30
N GLN A 128 16.41 3.91 6.16
CA GLN A 128 15.69 2.68 5.84
C GLN A 128 14.18 2.81 6.04
N THR A 129 13.69 3.93 6.56
CA THR A 129 12.27 4.10 6.91
C THR A 129 11.70 5.37 6.28
N VAL A 130 10.52 5.23 5.68
CA VAL A 130 9.75 6.36 5.16
C VAL A 130 8.33 6.35 5.73
N MET A 131 7.83 7.54 6.01
CA MET A 131 6.43 7.79 6.34
C MET A 131 5.64 7.96 5.05
N GLY A 132 4.53 7.26 4.94
CA GLY A 132 3.51 7.42 3.91
C GLY A 132 2.29 8.14 4.46
N ALA A 133 1.78 9.13 3.73
CA ALA A 133 0.52 9.81 3.99
C ALA A 133 -0.41 9.53 2.81
N MET A 134 -1.36 8.60 3.00
CA MET A 134 -2.37 8.24 2.01
C MET A 134 -3.52 9.23 2.07
N THR A 135 -3.86 9.79 0.92
CA THR A 135 -5.02 10.65 0.70
C THR A 135 -5.93 10.01 -0.34
N ILE A 136 -7.24 10.20 -0.18
CA ILE A 136 -8.25 9.73 -1.14
C ILE A 136 -8.96 10.98 -1.68
N GLN A 137 -9.12 11.07 -2.99
CA GLN A 137 -9.89 12.16 -3.58
C GLN A 137 -11.31 12.16 -3.01
N CYS A 138 -11.79 13.33 -2.57
CA CYS A 138 -13.07 13.51 -1.89
C CYS A 138 -13.15 12.96 -0.45
N ASP A 139 -12.02 12.68 0.19
CA ASP A 139 -11.93 12.43 1.64
C ASP A 139 -10.87 13.37 2.24
N GLU A 140 -11.21 14.07 3.31
CA GLU A 140 -10.28 14.96 4.02
C GLU A 140 -9.36 14.20 4.99
N ARG A 141 -9.65 12.92 5.24
CA ARG A 141 -8.88 12.10 6.17
C ARG A 141 -7.60 11.61 5.52
N ILE A 142 -6.51 11.72 6.28
CA ILE A 142 -5.18 11.26 5.88
C ILE A 142 -4.84 10.03 6.69
N TYR A 143 -4.37 8.99 6.01
CA TYR A 143 -3.94 7.76 6.66
C TYR A 143 -2.43 7.64 6.63
N PHE A 144 -1.85 7.55 7.82
CA PHE A 144 -0.42 7.41 7.98
C PHE A 144 -0.03 5.95 8.06
N PHE A 145 1.06 5.62 7.39
CA PHE A 145 1.66 4.29 7.44
C PHE A 145 3.17 4.42 7.30
N GLU A 146 3.89 3.44 7.79
CA GLU A 146 5.34 3.37 7.66
C GLU A 146 5.72 2.31 6.63
N LEU A 147 6.80 2.59 5.91
CA LEU A 147 7.45 1.64 5.03
C LEU A 147 8.90 1.50 5.50
N GLN A 148 9.28 0.28 5.84
CA GLN A 148 10.65 -0.08 6.15
C GLN A 148 11.25 -0.81 4.97
N ARG A 149 12.43 -0.39 4.54
CA ARG A 149 13.17 -1.01 3.44
C ARG A 149 13.57 -2.42 3.84
N VAL A 150 13.45 -3.34 2.90
CA VAL A 150 13.86 -4.73 3.09
C VAL A 150 14.88 -5.07 2.03
N ASP A 151 16.04 -5.52 2.48
CA ASP A 151 17.01 -6.16 1.60
C ASP A 151 16.40 -7.47 1.12
N GLN A 152 16.35 -7.67 -0.21
CA GLN A 152 15.87 -8.94 -0.75
C GLN A 152 16.74 -10.06 -0.14
N PRO A 153 16.14 -11.14 0.40
CA PRO A 153 16.90 -12.32 0.79
C PRO A 153 17.53 -13.00 -0.43
#